data_AF-A0A7L0FXY0-F1
#
_entry.id   AF-A0A7L0FXY0-F1
#
_cell.length_a   1.000
_cell.length_b   1.000
_cell.length_c   1.000
_cell.angle_alpha   90.00
_cell.angle_beta   90.00
_cell.angle_gamma   90.00
#
_symmetry.space_group_name_H-M   'P 1'
#
loop_
_entity.id
_entity.type
_entity.pdbx_description
1 polymer ?
#
loop_
_entity_poly.entity_id
_entity_poly.type
_entity_poly.pdbx_seq_one_letter_code
_entity_poly.pdbx_strand_id
1 'polypeptide(L)'
;LEDLQDAFDFCYKVHYQPGENRTNDPQYAQQLQALQAKLQILDRQRREVLGQIQQLLGRSETLRDFLLQELDAWQERQQRSCLGAPVDTHLRPLETWFTELGQGLFQLLQLLRALADLRQKQQPSMPNACKRPLVLRTASKFSARARLLVRLHDRNHRMEATIHIDRWGPPGFRKFNILTSSSKTLLAGDSPQEGLVCDFQYLTLKEQKDSRSGKGSKGASEGPLAVTEELHLITFTLAYAYCGLELELETSTLPFVIISNNNQLSSAWASILWFNMLSSHPKELQFFSAPPPAPWPRLAEVLSWQFESVAERGLSRDHRLMLAEKLFGKA
;
A
#
# COMPACT_ATOMS: atom_id res chain seq x y z
N LEU A 1 5.24 -35.97 -6.07
CA LEU A 1 3.79 -36.15 -6.41
C LEU A 1 3.65 -36.30 -7.91
N GLU A 2 4.21 -35.37 -8.68
CA GLU A 2 4.35 -35.43 -10.14
C GLU A 2 4.88 -36.81 -10.59
N ASP A 3 5.92 -37.35 -9.96
CA ASP A 3 6.51 -38.67 -10.26
C ASP A 3 5.52 -39.85 -10.13
N LEU A 4 4.61 -39.78 -9.15
CA LEU A 4 3.57 -40.78 -8.94
C LEU A 4 2.45 -40.65 -9.98
N GLN A 5 2.20 -39.42 -10.47
CA GLN A 5 1.26 -39.15 -11.54
C GLN A 5 1.81 -39.69 -12.86
N ASP A 6 3.06 -39.40 -13.20
CA ASP A 6 3.73 -39.92 -14.40
C ASP A 6 3.83 -41.45 -14.38
N ALA A 7 4.18 -42.05 -13.24
CA ALA A 7 4.23 -43.51 -13.06
C ALA A 7 2.85 -44.20 -13.04
N PHE A 8 1.76 -43.43 -12.88
CA PHE A 8 0.39 -43.90 -13.13
C PHE A 8 0.02 -43.73 -14.60
N ASP A 9 0.20 -42.55 -15.19
CA ASP A 9 -0.18 -42.23 -16.57
C ASP A 9 0.58 -43.07 -17.60
N PHE A 10 1.85 -43.42 -17.34
CA PHE A 10 2.60 -44.40 -18.13
C PHE A 10 1.92 -45.77 -18.09
N CYS A 11 1.67 -46.32 -16.90
CA CYS A 11 1.02 -47.62 -16.77
C CYS A 11 -0.42 -47.62 -17.34
N TYR A 12 -1.16 -46.52 -17.20
CA TYR A 12 -2.49 -46.39 -17.78
C TYR A 12 -2.42 -46.48 -19.31
N LYS A 13 -1.53 -45.71 -19.96
CA LYS A 13 -1.32 -45.76 -21.41
C LYS A 13 -0.82 -47.12 -21.93
N VAL A 14 -0.07 -47.87 -21.13
CA VAL A 14 0.47 -49.19 -21.51
C VAL A 14 -0.55 -50.32 -21.31
N HIS A 15 -1.32 -50.30 -20.22
CA HIS A 15 -2.18 -51.42 -19.82
C HIS A 15 -3.68 -51.21 -20.09
N TYR A 16 -4.15 -49.99 -20.33
CA TYR A 16 -5.58 -49.71 -20.57
C TYR A 16 -5.87 -49.49 -22.06
N GLN A 17 -6.45 -50.50 -22.71
CA GLN A 17 -6.85 -50.46 -24.12
C GLN A 17 -8.38 -50.51 -24.25
N PRO A 18 -9.06 -49.37 -24.51
CA PRO A 18 -10.52 -49.35 -24.60
C PRO A 18 -10.99 -49.98 -25.92
N GLY A 19 -11.73 -51.09 -25.82
CA GLY A 19 -12.41 -51.73 -26.95
C GLY A 19 -12.16 -53.23 -27.10
N GLU A 20 -11.11 -53.79 -26.48
CA GLU A 20 -10.85 -55.23 -26.52
C GLU A 20 -11.55 -55.98 -25.38
N ASN A 21 -12.34 -57.01 -25.71
CA ASN A 21 -13.06 -57.85 -24.75
C ASN A 21 -12.12 -58.85 -24.03
N ARG A 22 -11.16 -58.34 -23.23
CA ARG A 22 -10.25 -59.14 -22.39
C ARG A 22 -10.78 -59.40 -20.97
N THR A 23 -12.08 -59.27 -20.74
CA THR A 23 -12.72 -59.36 -19.40
C THR A 23 -12.53 -60.69 -18.67
N ASN A 24 -12.16 -61.76 -19.37
CA ASN A 24 -11.89 -63.08 -18.78
C ASN A 24 -10.39 -63.41 -18.63
N ASP A 25 -9.48 -62.49 -18.93
CA ASP A 25 -8.03 -62.70 -18.79
C ASP A 25 -7.56 -62.37 -17.35
N PRO A 26 -7.03 -63.35 -16.58
CA PRO A 26 -6.57 -63.11 -15.21
C PRO A 26 -5.33 -62.20 -15.14
N GLN A 27 -4.51 -62.11 -16.19
CA GLN A 27 -3.38 -61.18 -16.23
C GLN A 27 -3.87 -59.74 -16.40
N TYR A 28 -4.89 -59.52 -17.23
CA TYR A 28 -5.54 -58.22 -17.40
C TYR A 28 -6.23 -57.75 -16.11
N ALA A 29 -6.90 -58.65 -15.39
CA ALA A 29 -7.48 -58.37 -14.08
C ALA A 29 -6.42 -57.92 -13.04
N GLN A 30 -5.25 -58.57 -12.99
CA GLN A 30 -4.15 -58.15 -12.11
C GLN A 30 -3.57 -56.78 -12.49
N GLN A 31 -3.46 -56.48 -13.79
CA GLN A 31 -2.98 -55.16 -14.27
C GLN A 31 -3.96 -54.04 -13.89
N LEU A 32 -5.28 -54.27 -14.02
CA LEU A 32 -6.31 -53.35 -13.54
C LEU A 32 -6.25 -53.14 -12.02
N GLN A 33 -6.07 -54.20 -11.24
CA GLN A 33 -5.95 -54.10 -9.78
C GLN A 33 -4.69 -53.31 -9.37
N ALA A 34 -3.56 -53.48 -10.06
CA ALA A 34 -2.34 -52.71 -9.85
C ALA A 34 -2.50 -51.22 -10.21
N LEU A 35 -3.21 -50.91 -11.30
CA LEU A 35 -3.60 -49.53 -11.65
C LEU A 35 -4.48 -48.89 -10.58
N GLN A 36 -5.48 -49.63 -10.07
CA GLN A 36 -6.40 -49.14 -9.05
C GLN A 36 -5.69 -48.88 -7.71
N ALA A 37 -4.72 -49.74 -7.33
CA ALA A 37 -3.87 -49.50 -6.17
C ALA A 37 -3.00 -48.24 -6.31
N LYS A 38 -2.39 -48.02 -7.48
CA LYS A 38 -1.66 -46.76 -7.79
C LYS A 38 -2.57 -45.54 -7.69
N LEU A 39 -3.80 -45.61 -8.20
CA LEU A 39 -4.77 -44.52 -8.15
C LEU A 39 -5.22 -44.20 -6.70
N GLN A 40 -5.41 -45.22 -5.86
CA GLN A 40 -5.72 -45.03 -4.43
C GLN A 40 -4.55 -44.38 -3.66
N ILE A 41 -3.31 -44.75 -3.98
CA ILE A 41 -2.11 -44.09 -3.40
C ILE A 41 -2.06 -42.61 -3.84
N LEU A 42 -2.34 -42.31 -5.11
CA LEU A 42 -2.42 -40.94 -5.62
C LEU A 42 -3.51 -40.11 -4.93
N ASP A 43 -4.73 -40.63 -4.80
CA ASP A 43 -5.83 -39.94 -4.10
C ASP A 43 -5.48 -39.66 -2.63
N ARG A 44 -4.93 -40.65 -1.91
CA ARG A 44 -4.46 -40.47 -0.52
C ARG A 44 -3.43 -39.34 -0.42
N GLN A 45 -2.44 -39.32 -1.30
CA GLN A 45 -1.39 -38.28 -1.30
C GLN A 45 -1.92 -36.90 -1.70
N ARG A 46 -2.86 -36.81 -2.66
CA ARG A 46 -3.53 -35.55 -3.01
C ARG A 46 -4.30 -34.97 -1.82
N ARG A 47 -5.07 -35.80 -1.10
CA ARG A 47 -5.81 -35.37 0.11
C ARG A 47 -4.88 -34.94 1.24
N GLU A 48 -3.78 -35.66 1.44
CA GLU A 48 -2.76 -35.33 2.45
C GLU A 48 -2.11 -33.97 2.20
N VAL A 49 -1.73 -33.68 0.94
CA VAL A 49 -1.20 -32.37 0.51
C VAL A 49 -2.26 -31.26 0.66
N LEU A 50 -3.52 -31.51 0.29
CA LEU A 50 -4.59 -30.52 0.46
C LEU A 50 -4.83 -30.14 1.93
N GLY A 51 -4.79 -31.12 2.85
CA GLY A 51 -4.90 -30.86 4.28
C GLY A 51 -3.74 -30.03 4.84
N GLN A 52 -2.52 -30.27 4.38
CA GLN A 52 -1.35 -29.46 4.73
C GLN A 52 -1.47 -28.03 4.21
N ILE A 53 -1.95 -27.84 2.96
CA ILE A 53 -2.20 -26.51 2.38
C ILE A 53 -3.25 -25.74 3.19
N GLN A 54 -4.36 -26.38 3.58
CA GLN A 54 -5.39 -25.77 4.43
C GLN A 54 -4.83 -25.32 5.80
N GLN A 55 -4.00 -26.14 6.43
CA GLN A 55 -3.36 -25.78 7.70
C GLN A 55 -2.38 -24.62 7.56
N LEU A 56 -1.63 -24.56 6.46
CA LEU A 56 -0.73 -23.45 6.16
C LEU A 56 -1.50 -22.16 5.85
N LEU A 57 -2.63 -22.25 5.14
CA LEU A 57 -3.48 -21.09 4.83
C LEU A 57 -3.96 -20.38 6.11
N GLY A 58 -4.57 -21.09 7.06
CA GLY A 58 -5.04 -20.48 8.33
C GLY A 58 -3.92 -19.90 9.20
N ARG A 59 -2.69 -20.45 9.11
CA ARG A 59 -1.50 -19.84 9.72
C ARG A 59 -1.09 -18.55 9.02
N SER A 60 -1.16 -18.50 7.69
CA SER A 60 -0.92 -17.28 6.91
C SER A 60 -1.97 -16.20 7.14
N GLU A 61 -3.23 -16.56 7.39
CA GLU A 61 -4.27 -15.60 7.82
C GLU A 61 -3.96 -14.98 9.18
N THR A 62 -3.57 -15.81 10.15
CA THR A 62 -3.13 -15.34 11.48
C THR A 62 -1.94 -14.37 11.36
N LEU A 63 -0.98 -14.66 10.46
CA LEU A 63 0.17 -13.78 10.23
C LEU A 63 -0.21 -12.49 9.47
N ARG A 64 -1.13 -12.56 8.50
CA ARG A 64 -1.69 -11.39 7.78
C ARG A 64 -2.25 -10.39 8.77
N ASP A 65 -3.08 -10.84 9.70
CA ASP A 65 -3.80 -9.95 10.62
C ASP A 65 -2.83 -9.26 11.61
N PHE A 66 -1.79 -9.97 12.06
CA PHE A 66 -0.67 -9.38 12.81
C PHE A 66 0.12 -8.32 12.00
N LEU A 67 0.42 -8.59 10.73
CA LEU A 67 1.15 -7.64 9.88
C LEU A 67 0.34 -6.39 9.50
N LEU A 68 -0.99 -6.50 9.44
CA LEU A 68 -1.87 -5.34 9.30
C LEU A 68 -1.82 -4.45 10.55
N GLN A 69 -1.89 -5.04 11.75
CA GLN A 69 -1.76 -4.29 13.01
C GLN A 69 -0.40 -3.56 13.12
N GLU A 70 0.71 -4.22 12.75
CA GLU A 70 2.03 -3.58 12.72
C GLU A 70 2.17 -2.49 11.64
N LEU A 71 1.45 -2.61 10.52
CA LEU A 71 1.38 -1.58 9.47
C LEU A 71 0.63 -0.34 9.95
N ASP A 72 -0.48 -0.48 10.66
CA ASP A 72 -1.23 0.63 11.25
C ASP A 72 -0.40 1.32 12.34
N ALA A 73 0.25 0.54 13.22
CA ALA A 73 1.20 1.08 14.18
C ALA A 73 2.41 1.77 13.53
N TRP A 74 2.77 1.44 12.28
CA TRP A 74 3.76 2.18 11.50
C TRP A 74 3.19 3.46 10.87
N GLN A 75 1.92 3.49 10.45
CA GLN A 75 1.27 4.71 9.96
C GLN A 75 1.20 5.79 11.06
N GLU A 76 0.88 5.42 12.30
CA GLU A 76 0.93 6.36 13.44
C GLU A 76 2.35 6.90 13.66
N ARG A 77 3.37 6.03 13.60
CA ARG A 77 4.79 6.44 13.66
C ARG A 77 5.16 7.37 12.50
N GLN A 78 4.64 7.14 11.30
CA GLN A 78 4.84 8.02 10.15
C GLN A 78 4.22 9.41 10.41
N GLN A 79 2.97 9.48 10.87
CA GLN A 79 2.32 10.74 11.24
C GLN A 79 3.13 11.51 12.31
N ARG A 80 3.55 10.85 13.38
CA ARG A 80 4.41 11.46 14.42
C ARG A 80 5.75 11.93 13.87
N SER A 81 6.39 11.16 13.00
CA SER A 81 7.64 11.58 12.34
C SER A 81 7.43 12.78 11.41
N CYS A 82 6.29 12.87 10.73
CA CYS A 82 5.89 14.05 9.95
C CYS A 82 5.62 15.28 10.82
N LEU A 83 5.22 15.11 12.09
CA LEU A 83 5.15 16.18 13.10
C LEU A 83 6.53 16.56 13.68
N GLY A 84 7.62 15.89 13.28
CA GLY A 84 8.99 16.12 13.77
C GLY A 84 9.42 15.23 14.94
N ALA A 85 8.63 14.22 15.33
CA ALA A 85 8.98 13.33 16.44
C ALA A 85 10.21 12.45 16.09
N PRO A 86 11.13 12.22 17.06
CA PRO A 86 12.29 11.33 16.89
C PRO A 86 11.89 9.84 16.98
N VAL A 87 11.04 9.38 16.06
CA VAL A 87 10.53 8.00 15.99
C VAL A 87 11.02 7.29 14.73
N ASP A 88 11.33 5.99 14.86
CA ASP A 88 11.77 5.20 13.71
C ASP A 88 10.61 4.90 12.73
N THR A 89 10.83 5.22 11.46
CA THR A 89 9.92 4.97 10.33
C THR A 89 10.56 4.09 9.26
N HIS A 90 11.65 3.38 9.56
CA HIS A 90 12.26 2.40 8.67
C HIS A 90 11.29 1.25 8.33
N LEU A 91 10.79 1.25 7.09
CA LEU A 91 9.91 0.20 6.57
C LEU A 91 10.56 -1.18 6.42
N ARG A 92 11.89 -1.31 6.57
CA ARG A 92 12.61 -2.57 6.24
C ARG A 92 12.10 -3.83 6.95
N PRO A 93 11.73 -3.83 8.25
CA PRO A 93 11.17 -5.01 8.90
C PRO A 93 9.83 -5.42 8.28
N LEU A 94 8.91 -4.47 8.11
CA LEU A 94 7.61 -4.67 7.46
C LEU A 94 7.75 -5.12 6.01
N GLU A 95 8.61 -4.47 5.23
CA GLU A 95 8.90 -4.83 3.83
C GLU A 95 9.47 -6.25 3.70
N THR A 96 10.30 -6.68 4.65
CA THR A 96 10.70 -8.09 4.77
C THR A 96 9.50 -8.96 5.12
N TRP A 97 8.77 -8.70 6.21
CA TRP A 97 7.67 -9.58 6.65
C TRP A 97 6.53 -9.71 5.63
N PHE A 98 6.11 -8.61 4.99
CA PHE A 98 5.16 -8.63 3.88
C PHE A 98 5.73 -9.30 2.62
N THR A 99 7.03 -9.19 2.36
CA THR A 99 7.67 -9.95 1.27
C THR A 99 7.75 -11.44 1.57
N GLU A 100 8.06 -11.86 2.80
CA GLU A 100 8.14 -13.28 3.18
C GLU A 100 6.74 -13.91 3.28
N LEU A 101 5.75 -13.23 3.87
CA LEU A 101 4.35 -13.68 3.83
C LEU A 101 3.83 -13.70 2.40
N GLY A 102 4.15 -12.68 1.60
CA GLY A 102 3.81 -12.62 0.18
C GLY A 102 4.42 -13.78 -0.61
N GLN A 103 5.70 -14.10 -0.39
CA GLN A 103 6.36 -15.26 -0.96
C GLN A 103 5.75 -16.58 -0.48
N GLY A 104 5.44 -16.73 0.81
CA GLY A 104 4.79 -17.93 1.34
C GLY A 104 3.37 -18.15 0.80
N LEU A 105 2.55 -17.10 0.79
CA LEU A 105 1.22 -17.11 0.16
C LEU A 105 1.31 -17.34 -1.35
N PHE A 106 2.31 -16.77 -2.03
CA PHE A 106 2.52 -17.00 -3.45
C PHE A 106 3.09 -18.40 -3.74
N GLN A 107 3.89 -18.99 -2.85
CA GLN A 107 4.32 -20.39 -2.93
C GLN A 107 3.14 -21.33 -2.69
N LEU A 108 2.25 -21.04 -1.74
CA LEU A 108 0.98 -21.76 -1.56
C LEU A 108 0.07 -21.60 -2.78
N LEU A 109 -0.01 -20.39 -3.36
CA LEU A 109 -0.72 -20.14 -4.62
C LEU A 109 -0.05 -20.87 -5.79
N GLN A 110 1.28 -20.98 -5.83
CA GLN A 110 2.03 -21.73 -6.84
C GLN A 110 2.01 -23.25 -6.60
N LEU A 111 1.68 -23.73 -5.39
CA LEU A 111 1.40 -25.13 -5.07
C LEU A 111 -0.03 -25.50 -5.44
N LEU A 112 -1.02 -24.67 -5.08
CA LEU A 112 -2.40 -24.78 -5.54
C LEU A 112 -2.50 -24.66 -7.06
N ARG A 113 -1.75 -23.72 -7.64
CA ARG A 113 -1.55 -23.62 -9.07
C ARG A 113 -0.82 -24.84 -9.58
N ALA A 114 0.33 -25.29 -9.09
CA ALA A 114 0.98 -26.53 -9.58
C ALA A 114 0.09 -27.79 -9.51
N LEU A 115 -0.81 -27.90 -8.53
CA LEU A 115 -1.84 -28.95 -8.47
C LEU A 115 -2.90 -28.84 -9.59
N ALA A 116 -3.11 -27.65 -10.15
CA ALA A 116 -3.87 -27.37 -11.37
C ALA A 116 -2.98 -27.23 -12.65
N ASP A 117 -1.68 -27.00 -12.47
CA ASP A 117 -0.62 -26.59 -13.41
C ASP A 117 0.48 -27.67 -13.52
N LEU A 118 0.03 -28.92 -13.45
CA LEU A 118 0.24 -29.93 -14.49
C LEU A 118 -0.25 -29.40 -15.88
N ARG A 119 0.13 -28.13 -16.19
CA ARG A 119 -0.54 -27.15 -17.07
C ARG A 119 0.14 -25.75 -17.17
N GLN A 120 1.35 -25.54 -16.58
CA GLN A 120 2.44 -24.59 -17.00
C GLN A 120 2.72 -23.30 -16.13
N LYS A 121 3.94 -22.69 -16.19
CA LYS A 121 4.63 -21.76 -15.22
C LYS A 121 5.44 -20.62 -15.98
N GLN A 122 6.10 -19.50 -15.53
CA GLN A 122 6.71 -19.01 -14.25
C GLN A 122 6.84 -17.41 -14.05
N GLN A 123 8.05 -16.76 -13.86
CA GLN A 123 8.36 -15.39 -13.22
C GLN A 123 9.68 -14.69 -13.82
N PRO A 124 10.49 -13.71 -13.25
CA PRO A 124 10.44 -12.62 -12.19
C PRO A 124 11.22 -11.23 -12.44
N SER A 125 11.32 -10.26 -11.47
CA SER A 125 12.39 -9.19 -11.19
C SER A 125 12.32 -7.72 -11.80
N MET A 126 13.34 -6.80 -11.80
CA MET A 126 13.64 -5.54 -10.97
C MET A 126 13.95 -4.29 -11.91
N PRO A 127 14.46 -3.01 -11.62
CA PRO A 127 14.87 -2.11 -10.44
C PRO A 127 14.32 -0.59 -10.49
N ASN A 128 14.56 0.57 -9.77
CA ASN A 128 15.25 1.14 -8.53
C ASN A 128 14.53 2.44 -7.87
N ALA A 129 14.97 3.11 -6.73
CA ALA A 129 14.07 3.91 -5.79
C ALA A 129 14.45 5.28 -5.01
N CYS A 130 13.86 5.49 -3.78
CA CYS A 130 14.01 6.47 -2.61
C CYS A 130 14.22 8.03 -2.74
N LYS A 131 13.68 9.04 -1.98
CA LYS A 131 12.59 9.43 -0.99
C LYS A 131 12.37 11.01 -1.13
N ARG A 132 11.51 11.90 -0.53
CA ARG A 132 10.44 12.08 0.54
C ARG A 132 9.35 13.16 0.09
N PRO A 133 8.20 13.39 0.80
CA PRO A 133 7.18 14.47 0.52
C PRO A 133 6.52 15.22 1.74
N LEU A 134 5.63 16.24 1.51
CA LEU A 134 4.28 16.47 2.14
C LEU A 134 3.69 17.91 2.22
N VAL A 135 4.42 19.02 2.00
CA VAL A 135 3.81 20.38 1.92
C VAL A 135 4.01 20.95 0.52
N LEU A 136 2.92 21.32 -0.17
CA LEU A 136 2.94 21.64 -1.60
C LEU A 136 2.50 23.08 -1.90
N ARG A 137 3.27 23.77 -2.75
CA ARG A 137 2.94 25.12 -3.27
C ARG A 137 2.61 25.05 -4.76
N THR A 138 1.54 25.72 -5.20
CA THR A 138 1.17 25.79 -6.63
C THR A 138 2.33 26.31 -7.48
N ALA A 139 2.53 25.75 -8.68
CA ALA A 139 3.66 26.02 -9.57
C ALA A 139 5.08 25.74 -9.02
N SER A 140 5.24 25.24 -7.78
CA SER A 140 6.51 24.66 -7.32
C SER A 140 6.64 23.21 -7.77
N LYS A 141 7.87 22.77 -8.08
CA LYS A 141 8.16 21.37 -8.41
C LYS A 141 8.27 20.55 -7.13
N PHE A 142 7.54 19.43 -7.06
CA PHE A 142 7.60 18.50 -5.94
C PHE A 142 7.79 17.05 -6.44
N SER A 143 8.05 16.13 -5.51
CA SER A 143 8.10 14.70 -5.78
C SER A 143 7.16 13.95 -4.84
N ALA A 144 6.47 12.94 -5.36
CA ALA A 144 5.52 12.11 -4.61
C ALA A 144 5.80 10.63 -4.90
N ARG A 145 5.88 9.81 -3.85
CA ARG A 145 6.36 8.42 -3.94
C ARG A 145 5.48 7.45 -3.17
N ALA A 146 5.06 6.39 -3.85
CA ALA A 146 4.52 5.18 -3.24
C ALA A 146 5.59 4.07 -3.16
N ARG A 147 5.48 3.17 -2.18
CA ARG A 147 6.24 1.91 -2.09
C ARG A 147 5.25 0.76 -1.86
N LEU A 148 5.37 -0.30 -2.67
CA LEU A 148 4.71 -1.58 -2.44
C LEU A 148 5.61 -2.45 -1.53
N LEU A 149 5.06 -2.93 -0.42
CA LEU A 149 5.82 -3.67 0.60
C LEU A 149 6.04 -5.16 0.23
N VAL A 150 5.21 -5.70 -0.65
CA VAL A 150 5.32 -7.07 -1.17
C VAL A 150 6.20 -7.05 -2.42
N ARG A 151 7.45 -7.52 -2.33
CA ARG A 151 8.44 -7.44 -3.44
C ARG A 151 8.29 -8.53 -4.50
N LEU A 152 7.05 -8.75 -4.98
CA LEU A 152 6.71 -9.73 -6.02
C LEU A 152 6.40 -9.02 -7.35
N HIS A 153 7.13 -9.35 -8.41
CA HIS A 153 7.08 -8.69 -9.73
C HIS A 153 7.83 -9.49 -10.80
N ASP A 154 7.57 -9.18 -12.08
CA ASP A 154 8.10 -9.85 -13.26
C ASP A 154 8.71 -8.85 -14.27
N ARG A 155 9.94 -9.08 -14.76
CA ARG A 155 10.60 -8.23 -15.77
C ARG A 155 9.81 -8.14 -17.07
N ASN A 156 9.01 -9.17 -17.37
CA ASN A 156 8.26 -9.28 -18.62
C ASN A 156 6.92 -8.51 -18.57
N HIS A 157 6.38 -8.27 -17.38
CA HIS A 157 5.08 -7.61 -17.19
C HIS A 157 5.25 -6.22 -16.57
N ARG A 158 5.24 -5.20 -17.43
CA ARG A 158 5.40 -3.79 -17.04
C ARG A 158 4.15 -3.28 -16.31
N MET A 159 4.19 -3.25 -14.98
CA MET A 159 3.14 -2.62 -14.18
C MET A 159 3.14 -1.10 -14.36
N GLU A 160 1.97 -0.51 -14.56
CA GLU A 160 1.79 0.94 -14.74
C GLU A 160 1.10 1.55 -13.51
N ALA A 161 1.75 2.56 -12.92
CA ALA A 161 1.20 3.32 -11.82
C ALA A 161 0.74 4.69 -12.32
N THR A 162 -0.47 5.10 -11.95
CA THR A 162 -1.03 6.42 -12.25
C THR A 162 -1.27 7.21 -10.99
N ILE A 163 -1.10 8.53 -11.08
CA ILE A 163 -1.23 9.50 -9.99
C ILE A 163 -2.37 10.47 -10.28
N HIS A 164 -3.30 10.55 -9.33
CA HIS A 164 -4.49 11.39 -9.35
C HIS A 164 -4.44 12.34 -8.16
N ILE A 165 -5.10 13.48 -8.28
CA ILE A 165 -5.33 14.40 -7.16
C ILE A 165 -6.83 14.58 -6.97
N ASP A 166 -7.29 14.51 -5.71
CA ASP A 166 -8.67 14.70 -5.29
C ASP A 166 -9.70 13.83 -6.06
N ARG A 167 -9.32 12.59 -6.44
CA ARG A 167 -10.16 11.57 -7.13
C ARG A 167 -11.54 11.40 -6.46
N TRP A 168 -11.56 11.55 -5.14
CA TRP A 168 -12.74 11.44 -4.27
C TRP A 168 -12.92 12.69 -3.38
N GLY A 169 -12.47 13.87 -3.83
CA GLY A 169 -12.48 15.11 -3.06
C GLY A 169 -13.89 15.64 -2.75
N PRO A 170 -14.12 16.29 -1.59
CA PRO A 170 -15.43 16.78 -1.19
C PRO A 170 -15.93 17.93 -2.09
N PRO A 171 -17.26 18.08 -2.23
CA PRO A 171 -17.84 19.18 -3.02
C PRO A 171 -17.56 20.54 -2.37
N GLY A 172 -17.28 21.55 -3.21
CA GLY A 172 -17.03 22.93 -2.78
C GLY A 172 -15.57 23.28 -2.51
N PHE A 173 -14.65 22.30 -2.44
CA PHE A 173 -13.22 22.56 -2.32
C PHE A 173 -12.62 22.98 -3.67
N ARG A 174 -11.55 23.78 -3.66
CA ARG A 174 -10.75 24.09 -4.86
C ARG A 174 -10.22 22.81 -5.52
N LYS A 175 -10.25 22.76 -6.86
CA LYS A 175 -9.75 21.60 -7.63
C LYS A 175 -8.41 21.90 -8.30
N PHE A 176 -7.56 20.88 -8.41
CA PHE A 176 -6.21 21.00 -8.96
C PHE A 176 -5.97 19.95 -10.04
N ASN A 177 -5.08 20.28 -10.98
CA ASN A 177 -4.60 19.37 -12.00
C ASN A 177 -3.08 19.21 -11.88
N ILE A 178 -2.59 17.99 -12.08
CA ILE A 178 -1.18 17.66 -12.23
C ILE A 178 -0.78 17.97 -13.67
N LEU A 179 0.21 18.84 -13.89
CA LEU A 179 0.60 19.30 -15.24
C LEU A 179 1.72 18.47 -15.92
N THR A 180 2.19 17.42 -15.24
CA THR A 180 3.24 16.52 -15.70
C THR A 180 2.67 15.12 -15.96
N SER A 181 3.47 14.19 -16.49
CA SER A 181 3.07 12.80 -16.70
C SER A 181 2.38 12.21 -15.46
N SER A 182 1.08 11.98 -15.57
CA SER A 182 0.23 11.36 -14.54
C SER A 182 0.33 9.84 -14.52
N SER A 183 1.23 9.27 -15.33
CA SER A 183 1.57 7.85 -15.34
C SER A 183 3.08 7.65 -15.32
N LYS A 184 3.51 6.55 -14.69
CA LYS A 184 4.90 6.07 -14.68
C LYS A 184 4.91 4.54 -14.50
N THR A 185 5.66 3.84 -15.36
CA THR A 185 5.96 2.41 -15.15
C THR A 185 6.60 2.22 -13.78
N LEU A 186 6.11 1.28 -12.98
CA LEU A 186 6.67 1.03 -11.65
C LEU A 186 8.05 0.37 -11.76
N LEU A 187 8.97 0.83 -10.91
CA LEU A 187 10.37 0.44 -10.88
C LEU A 187 10.67 -0.20 -9.51
N ALA A 188 11.58 -1.20 -9.46
CA ALA A 188 11.85 -2.00 -8.27
C ALA A 188 13.08 -1.53 -7.45
N GLY A 189 14.02 -2.42 -7.11
CA GLY A 189 15.34 -2.14 -6.54
C GLY A 189 16.50 -2.80 -7.31
N ASP A 190 17.53 -2.07 -7.71
CA ASP A 190 18.82 -2.63 -8.13
C ASP A 190 19.55 -3.15 -6.88
N SER A 191 19.44 -2.41 -5.78
CA SER A 191 19.85 -2.88 -4.47
C SER A 191 18.72 -3.69 -3.81
N PRO A 192 19.02 -4.77 -3.06
CA PRO A 192 18.01 -5.48 -2.26
C PRO A 192 17.49 -4.67 -1.06
N GLN A 193 17.93 -3.41 -0.90
CA GLN A 193 17.45 -2.45 0.11
C GLN A 193 16.33 -1.54 -0.43
N GLU A 194 16.03 -1.61 -1.72
CA GLU A 194 15.07 -0.76 -2.41
C GLU A 194 13.85 -1.59 -2.85
N GLY A 195 12.72 -1.41 -2.17
CA GLY A 195 11.46 -2.06 -2.54
C GLY A 195 10.84 -1.49 -3.82
N LEU A 196 9.78 -2.15 -4.29
CA LEU A 196 8.96 -1.73 -5.42
C LEU A 196 8.42 -0.32 -5.20
N VAL A 197 8.86 0.65 -6.01
CA VAL A 197 8.68 2.08 -5.78
C VAL A 197 8.28 2.79 -7.06
N CYS A 198 7.17 3.54 -7.00
CA CYS A 198 6.89 4.55 -8.01
C CYS A 198 7.18 5.93 -7.44
N ASP A 199 8.14 6.62 -8.05
CA ASP A 199 8.55 7.98 -7.70
C ASP A 199 8.22 8.96 -8.82
N PHE A 200 7.17 9.75 -8.63
CA PHE A 200 6.81 10.84 -9.53
C PHE A 200 7.61 12.07 -9.13
N GLN A 201 8.52 12.52 -10.00
CA GLN A 201 9.39 13.67 -9.76
C GLN A 201 8.97 14.89 -10.57
N TYR A 202 9.31 16.08 -10.07
CA TYR A 202 9.07 17.38 -10.72
C TYR A 202 7.59 17.70 -11.01
N LEU A 203 6.68 17.03 -10.30
CA LEU A 203 5.24 17.28 -10.35
C LEU A 203 4.94 18.76 -10.10
N THR A 204 3.91 19.30 -10.75
CA THR A 204 3.43 20.67 -10.54
C THR A 204 1.91 20.69 -10.51
N LEU A 205 1.33 21.37 -9.51
CA LEU A 205 -0.11 21.59 -9.40
C LEU A 205 -0.52 22.94 -9.97
N LYS A 206 -1.62 22.94 -10.72
CA LYS A 206 -2.33 24.14 -11.20
C LYS A 206 -3.80 24.05 -10.84
N GLU A 207 -4.31 25.13 -10.25
CA GLU A 207 -5.72 25.29 -9.88
C GLU A 207 -6.62 25.30 -11.12
N GLN A 208 -7.72 24.56 -11.05
CA GLN A 208 -8.79 24.57 -12.05
C GLN A 208 -9.73 25.74 -11.78
N LYS A 209 -9.73 26.72 -12.67
CA LYS A 209 -10.73 27.80 -12.64
C LYS A 209 -11.99 27.34 -13.36
N ASP A 210 -13.09 27.21 -12.62
CA ASP A 210 -14.37 26.83 -13.22
C ASP A 210 -14.90 27.96 -14.11
N SER A 211 -14.98 27.66 -15.41
CA SER A 211 -15.37 28.57 -16.49
C SER A 211 -16.82 29.05 -16.44
N ARG A 212 -17.61 28.59 -15.46
CA ARG A 212 -18.97 29.07 -15.16
C ARG A 212 -18.97 30.40 -14.41
N SER A 213 -17.83 30.80 -13.83
CA SER A 213 -17.67 32.08 -13.11
C SER A 213 -17.47 33.26 -14.08
N GLY A 214 -18.57 33.76 -14.65
CA GLY A 214 -18.57 34.96 -15.48
C GLY A 214 -18.07 36.21 -14.74
N LYS A 215 -17.55 37.21 -15.48
CA LYS A 215 -17.11 38.50 -14.93
C LYS A 215 -18.23 39.16 -14.10
N GLY A 216 -18.11 39.11 -12.77
CA GLY A 216 -19.02 39.82 -11.85
C GLY A 216 -19.16 39.20 -10.47
N SER A 217 -19.05 37.87 -10.33
CA SER A 217 -19.30 37.21 -9.05
C SER A 217 -18.10 37.28 -8.09
N LYS A 218 -17.99 38.38 -7.34
CA LYS A 218 -17.29 38.38 -6.05
C LYS A 218 -18.19 37.69 -5.01
N GLY A 219 -17.90 36.45 -4.67
CA GLY A 219 -18.59 35.71 -3.59
C GLY A 219 -18.86 34.22 -3.87
N ALA A 220 -18.78 33.76 -5.12
CA ALA A 220 -19.04 32.35 -5.47
C ALA A 220 -17.79 31.45 -5.48
N SER A 221 -16.65 31.91 -4.95
CA SER A 221 -15.37 31.18 -4.97
C SER A 221 -14.63 31.19 -3.63
N GLU A 222 -15.31 31.53 -2.54
CA GLU A 222 -14.82 31.20 -1.20
C GLU A 222 -15.35 29.81 -0.87
N GLY A 223 -14.43 28.85 -0.65
CA GLY A 223 -14.79 27.49 -0.25
C GLY A 223 -15.37 27.48 1.18
N PRO A 224 -15.90 26.34 1.64
CA PRO A 224 -16.49 26.22 2.98
C PRO A 224 -15.46 26.33 4.13
N LEU A 225 -14.16 26.36 3.81
CA LEU A 225 -13.04 26.42 4.74
C LEU A 225 -12.00 27.44 4.25
N ALA A 226 -11.09 27.88 5.12
CA ALA A 226 -9.98 28.72 4.67
C ALA A 226 -9.05 27.95 3.70
N VAL A 227 -8.39 28.67 2.80
CA VAL A 227 -7.39 28.15 1.84
C VAL A 227 -6.25 27.36 2.52
N THR A 228 -6.01 27.60 3.80
CA THR A 228 -5.00 26.90 4.61
C THR A 228 -5.54 25.73 5.44
N GLU A 229 -6.85 25.50 5.40
CA GLU A 229 -7.59 24.44 6.12
C GLU A 229 -8.22 23.42 5.15
N GLU A 230 -8.42 23.79 3.88
CA GLU A 230 -8.69 22.83 2.80
C GLU A 230 -7.56 21.80 2.69
N LEU A 231 -7.93 20.55 2.95
CA LEU A 231 -7.06 19.38 2.82
C LEU A 231 -7.28 18.70 1.46
N HIS A 232 -6.19 18.24 0.86
CA HIS A 232 -6.16 17.57 -0.44
C HIS A 232 -5.47 16.22 -0.34
N LEU A 233 -5.79 15.30 -1.26
CA LEU A 233 -5.21 13.96 -1.31
C LEU A 233 -4.67 13.64 -2.71
N ILE A 234 -3.46 13.07 -2.73
CA ILE A 234 -2.91 12.43 -3.92
C ILE A 234 -3.18 10.93 -3.79
N THR A 235 -3.81 10.37 -4.81
CA THR A 235 -4.15 8.96 -4.91
C THR A 235 -3.27 8.31 -5.97
N PHE A 236 -2.64 7.19 -5.63
CA PHE A 236 -1.89 6.35 -6.55
C PHE A 236 -2.70 5.08 -6.83
N THR A 237 -2.88 4.77 -8.11
CA THR A 237 -3.44 3.49 -8.58
C THR A 237 -2.38 2.72 -9.34
N LEU A 238 -2.30 1.41 -9.13
CA LEU A 238 -1.34 0.51 -9.76
C LEU A 238 -2.09 -0.67 -10.39
N ALA A 239 -1.93 -0.86 -11.70
CA ALA A 239 -2.27 -2.11 -12.36
C ALA A 239 -1.18 -3.14 -12.01
N TYR A 240 -1.41 -3.91 -10.94
CA TYR A 240 -0.49 -4.92 -10.45
C TYR A 240 -0.71 -6.23 -11.21
N ALA A 241 0.30 -6.70 -11.92
CA ALA A 241 0.26 -7.92 -12.71
C ALA A 241 1.46 -8.82 -12.36
N TYR A 242 1.21 -10.00 -11.79
CA TYR A 242 2.26 -10.95 -11.42
C TYR A 242 1.81 -12.40 -11.69
N CYS A 243 2.40 -13.04 -12.70
CA CYS A 243 2.17 -14.43 -13.05
C CYS A 243 0.67 -14.79 -13.18
N GLY A 244 -0.09 -14.03 -13.98
CA GLY A 244 -1.53 -14.26 -14.17
C GLY A 244 -2.40 -13.98 -12.92
N LEU A 245 -1.88 -13.28 -11.91
CA LEU A 245 -2.71 -12.53 -10.96
C LEU A 245 -2.72 -11.06 -11.40
N GLU A 246 -3.90 -10.49 -11.63
CA GLU A 246 -4.11 -9.08 -11.99
C GLU A 246 -4.99 -8.42 -10.92
N LEU A 247 -4.58 -7.25 -10.43
CA LEU A 247 -5.28 -6.47 -9.38
C LEU A 247 -5.09 -4.97 -9.63
N GLU A 248 -6.15 -4.16 -9.41
CA GLU A 248 -5.99 -2.71 -9.22
C GLU A 248 -5.72 -2.45 -7.73
N LEU A 249 -4.54 -1.90 -7.41
CA LEU A 249 -4.17 -1.51 -6.05
C LEU A 249 -4.24 0.01 -5.93
N GLU A 250 -5.04 0.53 -4.99
CA GLU A 250 -5.13 1.97 -4.67
C GLU A 250 -4.48 2.28 -3.32
N THR A 251 -3.74 3.39 -3.24
CA THR A 251 -3.27 3.99 -1.98
C THR A 251 -3.25 5.51 -2.08
N SER A 252 -3.12 6.23 -0.98
CA SER A 252 -3.11 7.70 -0.97
C SER A 252 -2.03 8.26 -0.04
N THR A 253 -1.67 9.53 -0.23
CA THR A 253 -0.86 10.27 0.74
C THR A 253 -1.62 10.45 2.07
N LEU A 254 -0.92 10.97 3.09
CA LEU A 254 -1.60 11.75 4.13
C LEU A 254 -2.17 13.04 3.49
N PRO A 255 -3.24 13.63 4.06
CA PRO A 255 -3.79 14.89 3.57
C PRO A 255 -2.79 16.04 3.68
N PHE A 256 -2.76 16.92 2.68
CA PHE A 256 -1.87 18.07 2.62
C PHE A 256 -2.62 19.35 2.23
N VAL A 257 -2.07 20.52 2.60
CA VAL A 257 -2.62 21.84 2.26
C VAL A 257 -1.91 22.39 1.01
N ILE A 258 -2.66 23.04 0.12
CA ILE A 258 -2.13 23.67 -1.11
C ILE A 258 -2.13 25.19 -0.99
N ILE A 259 -0.94 25.76 -0.82
CA ILE A 259 -0.71 27.22 -0.75
C ILE A 259 -0.30 27.80 -2.11
N SER A 260 -0.61 29.09 -2.34
CA SER A 260 -0.13 29.85 -3.50
C SER A 260 1.06 30.76 -3.15
N ASN A 261 1.08 31.29 -1.92
CA ASN A 261 2.09 32.25 -1.46
C ASN A 261 2.72 31.82 -0.12
N ASN A 262 3.99 32.16 0.09
CA ASN A 262 4.77 31.74 1.27
C ASN A 262 4.23 32.34 2.58
N ASN A 263 3.50 33.47 2.55
CA ASN A 263 2.86 34.03 3.74
C ASN A 263 1.74 33.15 4.32
N GLN A 264 1.24 32.18 3.55
CA GLN A 264 0.26 31.19 4.00
C GLN A 264 0.91 29.99 4.70
N LEU A 265 2.24 29.83 4.60
CA LEU A 265 2.95 28.62 5.05
C LEU A 265 2.78 28.34 6.54
N SER A 266 2.83 29.37 7.39
CA SER A 266 2.69 29.21 8.84
C SER A 266 1.31 28.69 9.24
N SER A 267 0.24 29.22 8.63
CA SER A 267 -1.13 28.77 8.88
C SER A 267 -1.39 27.38 8.29
N ALA A 268 -0.91 27.13 7.07
CA ALA A 268 -0.98 25.80 6.46
C ALA A 268 -0.25 24.73 7.29
N TRP A 269 0.92 25.07 7.85
CA TRP A 269 1.63 24.17 8.76
C TRP A 269 0.87 23.94 10.06
N ALA A 270 0.27 24.98 10.66
CA ALA A 270 -0.58 24.83 11.83
C ALA A 270 -1.74 23.85 11.60
N SER A 271 -2.38 23.89 10.42
CA SER A 271 -3.39 22.90 10.01
C SER A 271 -2.84 21.47 9.91
N ILE A 272 -1.68 21.29 9.28
CA ILE A 272 -1.02 19.96 9.20
C ILE A 272 -0.66 19.43 10.59
N LEU A 273 -0.20 20.31 11.50
CA LEU A 273 0.04 19.96 12.89
C LEU A 273 -1.26 19.53 13.59
N TRP A 274 -2.34 20.31 13.47
CA TRP A 274 -3.62 20.02 14.13
C TRP A 274 -4.26 18.72 13.63
N PHE A 275 -4.25 18.50 12.31
CA PHE A 275 -4.76 17.29 11.69
C PHE A 275 -4.01 16.04 12.16
N ASN A 276 -2.68 15.99 11.99
CA ASN A 276 -1.89 14.81 12.36
C ASN A 276 -1.76 14.64 13.88
N MET A 277 -2.01 15.69 14.68
CA MET A 277 -2.08 15.60 16.12
C MET A 277 -3.37 14.94 16.61
N LEU A 278 -4.53 15.18 15.97
CA LEU A 278 -5.84 14.85 16.54
C LEU A 278 -6.75 13.94 15.70
N SER A 279 -6.62 13.88 14.37
CA SER A 279 -7.50 13.02 13.58
C SER A 279 -7.18 11.54 13.82
N SER A 280 -8.23 10.74 14.04
CA SER A 280 -8.15 9.27 14.08
C SER A 280 -8.33 8.63 12.69
N HIS A 281 -8.47 9.44 11.64
CA HIS A 281 -8.86 8.99 10.30
C HIS A 281 -7.94 9.59 9.23
N PRO A 282 -6.92 8.86 8.75
CA PRO A 282 -5.82 9.41 7.93
C PRO A 282 -6.21 9.87 6.51
N LYS A 283 -7.51 9.99 6.20
CA LYS A 283 -8.05 10.49 4.92
C LYS A 283 -9.20 11.50 5.09
N GLU A 284 -9.41 12.02 6.30
CA GLU A 284 -10.55 12.88 6.65
C GLU A 284 -10.41 14.32 6.11
N LEU A 285 -10.73 14.52 4.83
CA LEU A 285 -10.60 15.81 4.14
C LEU A 285 -11.47 16.93 4.73
N GLN A 286 -12.54 16.60 5.45
CA GLN A 286 -13.48 17.57 6.04
C GLN A 286 -13.20 17.89 7.52
N PHE A 287 -12.07 17.43 8.09
CA PHE A 287 -11.70 17.59 9.52
C PHE A 287 -11.88 19.02 10.05
N PHE A 288 -11.52 20.04 9.27
CA PHE A 288 -11.65 21.46 9.68
C PHE A 288 -13.08 22.02 9.62
N SER A 289 -14.08 21.23 9.22
CA SER A 289 -15.50 21.60 9.35
C SER A 289 -15.97 21.56 10.81
N ALA A 290 -15.32 20.76 11.65
CA ALA A 290 -15.62 20.62 13.09
C ALA A 290 -14.36 20.16 13.86
N PRO A 291 -13.29 20.97 13.90
CA PRO A 291 -11.99 20.52 14.40
C PRO A 291 -12.03 20.27 15.92
N PRO A 292 -11.55 19.11 16.41
CA PRO A 292 -11.55 18.80 17.84
C PRO A 292 -10.58 19.69 18.63
N PRO A 293 -10.85 19.95 19.92
CA PRO A 293 -9.95 20.69 20.80
C PRO A 293 -8.71 19.84 21.17
N ALA A 294 -7.53 20.46 21.14
CA ALA A 294 -6.28 19.79 21.52
C ALA A 294 -6.09 19.73 23.04
N PRO A 295 -5.86 18.54 23.64
CA PRO A 295 -5.48 18.45 25.04
C PRO A 295 -4.03 18.95 25.23
N TRP A 296 -3.83 19.86 26.19
CA TRP A 296 -2.55 20.56 26.37
C TRP A 296 -1.29 19.65 26.40
N PRO A 297 -1.27 18.49 27.08
CA PRO A 297 -0.07 17.64 27.09
C PRO A 297 0.39 17.20 25.70
N ARG A 298 -0.54 16.92 24.78
CA ARG A 298 -0.26 16.49 23.40
C ARG A 298 0.16 17.66 22.52
N LEU A 299 -0.48 18.83 22.69
CA LEU A 299 -0.04 20.07 22.03
C LEU A 299 1.38 20.48 22.49
N ALA A 300 1.70 20.34 23.78
CA ALA A 300 3.01 20.65 24.33
C ALA A 300 4.12 19.69 23.85
N GLU A 301 3.79 18.43 23.56
CA GLU A 301 4.68 17.46 22.92
C GLU A 301 4.96 17.87 21.46
N VAL A 302 3.92 18.13 20.66
CA VAL A 302 4.04 18.54 19.25
C VAL A 302 4.79 19.87 19.11
N LEU A 303 4.53 20.84 19.99
CA LEU A 303 5.29 22.10 20.06
C LEU A 303 6.76 21.84 20.37
N SER A 304 7.10 20.89 21.26
CA SER A 304 8.50 20.54 21.54
C SER A 304 9.22 20.01 20.29
N TRP A 305 8.58 19.15 19.50
CA TRP A 305 9.14 18.63 18.24
C TRP A 305 9.39 19.74 17.20
N GLN A 306 8.61 20.82 17.19
CA GLN A 306 8.85 21.95 16.26
C GLN A 306 10.18 22.65 16.56
N PHE A 307 10.52 22.82 17.85
CA PHE A 307 11.82 23.38 18.24
C PHE A 307 12.95 22.36 18.02
N GLU A 308 12.73 21.09 18.35
CA GLU A 308 13.72 20.02 18.22
C GLU A 308 14.16 19.78 16.78
N SER A 309 13.21 19.81 15.83
CA SER A 309 13.46 19.60 14.39
C SER A 309 14.19 20.76 13.68
N VAL A 310 14.34 21.92 14.32
CA VAL A 310 14.96 23.14 13.73
C VAL A 310 16.17 23.65 14.53
N ALA A 311 16.16 23.47 15.86
CA ALA A 311 17.16 24.00 16.79
C ALA A 311 17.81 22.92 17.66
N GLU A 312 17.74 21.65 17.24
CA GLU A 312 18.39 20.46 17.83
C GLU A 312 18.05 20.16 19.30
N ARG A 313 17.15 20.94 19.93
CA ARG A 313 16.58 20.65 21.25
C ARG A 313 15.10 21.03 21.34
N GLY A 314 14.34 20.22 22.08
CA GLY A 314 12.95 20.49 22.42
C GLY A 314 12.76 21.55 23.52
N LEU A 315 11.53 21.66 24.02
CA LEU A 315 11.14 22.63 25.04
C LEU A 315 11.30 22.07 26.47
N SER A 316 11.93 22.86 27.35
CA SER A 316 12.02 22.53 28.77
C SER A 316 10.63 22.48 29.44
N ARG A 317 10.59 22.03 30.70
CA ARG A 317 9.36 22.09 31.50
C ARG A 317 8.88 23.53 31.64
N ASP A 318 9.79 24.46 31.92
CA ASP A 318 9.48 25.85 32.23
C ASP A 318 9.04 26.63 30.98
N HIS A 319 9.64 26.33 29.82
CA HIS A 319 9.15 26.85 28.53
C HIS A 319 7.72 26.40 28.24
N ARG A 320 7.40 25.13 28.53
CA ARG A 320 6.04 24.60 28.37
C ARG A 320 5.06 25.20 29.38
N LEU A 321 5.46 25.40 30.63
CA LEU A 321 4.61 26.08 31.63
C LEU A 321 4.31 27.53 31.21
N MET A 322 5.30 28.30 30.76
CA MET A 322 5.11 29.67 30.26
C MET A 322 4.17 29.71 29.04
N LEU A 323 4.29 28.76 28.11
CA LEU A 323 3.35 28.66 26.97
C LEU A 323 1.94 28.25 27.39
N ALA A 324 1.78 27.42 28.42
CA ALA A 324 0.48 27.08 29.00
C ALA A 324 -0.18 28.32 29.64
N GLU A 325 0.55 29.05 30.49
CA GLU A 325 0.09 30.31 31.10
C GLU A 325 -0.32 31.35 30.03
N LYS A 326 0.39 31.38 28.90
CA LYS A 326 0.09 32.30 27.79
C LYS A 326 -1.18 31.92 27.01
N LEU A 327 -1.57 30.65 26.98
CA LEU A 327 -2.73 30.15 26.22
C LEU A 327 -4.00 30.05 27.07
N PHE A 328 -3.88 29.66 28.33
CA PHE A 328 -5.01 29.43 29.25
C PHE A 328 -5.17 30.50 30.32
N GLY A 329 -4.24 31.46 30.40
CA GLY A 329 -4.09 32.36 31.53
C GLY A 329 -3.31 31.72 32.68
N LYS A 330 -3.05 32.51 33.74
CA LYS A 330 -2.54 31.96 34.99
C LYS A 330 -3.66 31.22 35.72
N ALA A 331 -3.32 30.05 36.28
CA ALA A 331 -4.17 29.29 37.20
C ALA A 331 -4.21 29.94 38.59
#